data_AF-A0A960VUY8-F1
#
_entry.id   AF-A0A960VUY8-F1
#
_cell.length_a   1.000
_cell.length_b   1.000
_cell.length_c   1.000
_cell.angle_alpha   90.00
_cell.angle_beta   90.00
_cell.angle_gamma   90.00
#
_symmetry.space_group_name_H-M   'P 1'
#
loop_
_entity.id
_entity.type
_entity.pdbx_description
1 polymer ?
#
loop_
_entity_poly.entity_id
_entity_poly.type
_entity_poly.pdbx_seq_one_letter_code
_entity_poly.pdbx_strand_id
1 'polypeptide(L)'
;MGKTPLQLYKELPSTEQISAGDRSWHVKLLRRMLAMAGAAPIHWMNPAVDVDWHFDDSLLALVNEFQRSKNLPESDTVDDACWKKIAEVCETAPVGNGEPLPAAGPARDRVARRIVEIAQAAEARGIREHGSNSGATVRMLLRHAGLDGAFAWCMAFAWAVVDLAYFLEQQMPPVLEPVQKRSCSNLVAWARLHHSLVENPLHAQPGDLWVERGGETGFKHVGVITGVSGNRASTVEGNTNHRGSDEGEGVYAHARPLDESQCVVVRL
;
A
#
# COMPACT_ATOMS: atom_id res chain seq x y z
N MET A 1 -12.33 4.84 15.37
CA MET A 1 -11.86 6.01 14.59
C MET A 1 -10.46 5.70 14.14
N GLY A 2 -10.16 5.81 12.84
CA GLY A 2 -8.78 5.66 12.35
C GLY A 2 -7.88 6.69 13.01
N LYS A 3 -6.60 6.35 13.17
CA LYS A 3 -5.62 7.28 13.75
C LYS A 3 -5.50 8.51 12.84
N THR A 4 -5.57 9.71 13.39
CA THR A 4 -5.34 10.94 12.64
C THR A 4 -3.90 10.99 12.12
N PRO A 5 -3.58 11.77 11.07
CA PRO A 5 -2.19 12.00 10.64
C PRO A 5 -1.23 12.33 11.80
N LEU A 6 -1.67 13.07 12.82
CA LEU A 6 -0.92 13.37 14.04
C LEU A 6 -0.73 12.16 14.97
N GLN A 7 -1.69 11.23 15.01
CA GLN A 7 -1.57 9.97 15.76
C GLN A 7 -0.63 8.98 15.06
N LEU A 8 -0.55 9.02 13.72
CA LEU A 8 0.43 8.26 12.94
C LEU A 8 1.84 8.87 12.99
N TYR A 9 1.96 10.21 12.98
CA TYR A 9 3.25 10.90 13.23
C TYR A 9 3.90 10.47 14.55
N LYS A 10 3.09 10.21 15.59
CA LYS A 10 3.58 9.73 16.89
C LYS A 10 4.00 8.25 16.90
N GLU A 11 3.70 7.50 15.84
CA GLU A 11 3.94 6.04 15.75
C GLU A 11 4.89 5.64 14.60
N LEU A 12 5.20 6.57 13.70
CA LEU A 12 6.36 6.46 12.82
C LEU A 12 7.64 6.50 13.69
N PRO A 13 8.71 5.78 13.35
CA PRO A 13 9.98 5.96 14.04
C PRO A 13 10.39 7.43 13.85
N SER A 14 10.33 8.19 14.94
CA SER A 14 10.69 9.60 15.05
C SER A 14 12.21 9.82 14.90
N THR A 15 12.83 9.19 13.91
CA THR A 15 14.30 9.17 13.80
C THR A 15 14.83 9.11 12.37
N GLU A 16 14.03 8.79 11.34
CA GLU A 16 14.55 8.75 9.97
C GLU A 16 14.35 10.11 9.28
N GLN A 17 15.34 10.98 9.50
CA GLN A 17 15.55 12.16 8.67
C GLN A 17 15.76 11.70 7.23
N ILE A 18 14.90 12.16 6.30
CA ILE A 18 15.12 11.97 4.87
C ILE A 18 15.80 13.21 4.29
N SER A 19 16.75 13.01 3.39
CA SER A 19 17.60 14.05 2.82
C SER A 19 17.52 14.07 1.29
N ALA A 20 17.86 15.21 0.68
CA ALA A 20 17.96 15.33 -0.76
C ALA A 20 18.87 14.22 -1.35
N GLY A 21 18.43 13.62 -2.45
CA GLY A 21 19.09 12.45 -3.06
C GLY A 21 18.60 11.09 -2.53
N ASP A 22 17.87 11.04 -1.42
CA ASP A 22 17.35 9.77 -0.89
C ASP A 22 16.36 9.10 -1.85
N ARG A 23 16.39 7.78 -1.86
CA ARG A 23 15.42 6.94 -2.59
C ARG A 23 14.71 6.00 -1.64
N SER A 24 13.55 6.40 -1.15
CA SER A 24 12.83 5.63 -0.14
C SER A 24 11.32 5.78 -0.22
N TRP A 25 10.60 4.90 0.48
CA TRP A 25 9.15 5.01 0.59
C TRP A 25 8.74 6.28 1.35
N HIS A 26 9.56 6.76 2.28
CA HIS A 26 9.36 8.01 3.00
C HIS A 26 9.34 9.23 2.07
N VAL A 27 10.14 9.22 0.99
CA VAL A 27 10.10 10.27 -0.05
C VAL A 27 8.76 10.28 -0.79
N LYS A 28 8.17 9.11 -1.08
CA LYS A 28 6.83 9.02 -1.69
C LYS A 28 5.75 9.50 -0.72
N LEU A 29 5.86 9.13 0.56
CA LEU A 29 4.96 9.62 1.59
C LEU A 29 5.05 11.15 1.70
N LEU A 30 6.26 11.72 1.71
CA LEU A 30 6.50 13.16 1.72
C LEU A 30 5.81 13.85 0.55
N ARG A 31 6.02 13.38 -0.69
CA ARG A 31 5.36 13.94 -1.89
C ARG A 31 3.83 13.94 -1.77
N ARG A 32 3.27 12.83 -1.26
CA ARG A 32 1.82 12.69 -1.04
C ARG A 32 1.32 13.64 0.03
N MET A 33 2.00 13.74 1.16
CA MET A 33 1.59 14.61 2.25
C MET A 33 1.75 16.09 1.90
N LEU A 34 2.79 16.47 1.16
CA LEU A 34 2.90 17.82 0.61
C LEU A 34 1.76 18.12 -0.37
N ALA A 35 1.36 17.17 -1.22
CA ALA A 35 0.23 17.36 -2.12
C ALA A 35 -1.10 17.51 -1.35
N MET A 36 -1.33 16.71 -0.29
CA MET A 36 -2.49 16.86 0.59
C MET A 36 -2.48 18.18 1.37
N ALA A 37 -1.31 18.64 1.77
CA ALA A 37 -1.11 19.94 2.42
C ALA A 37 -1.26 21.14 1.45
N GLY A 38 -1.54 20.89 0.16
CA GLY A 38 -1.61 21.93 -0.87
C GLY A 38 -0.26 22.54 -1.25
N ALA A 39 0.84 21.91 -0.82
CA ALA A 39 2.22 22.36 -1.02
C ALA A 39 2.92 21.62 -2.17
N ALA A 40 2.24 20.73 -2.88
CA ALA A 40 2.74 20.08 -4.09
C ALA A 40 1.60 19.86 -5.10
N PRO A 41 1.91 19.61 -6.39
CA PRO A 41 0.90 19.39 -7.41
C PRO A 41 -0.04 18.21 -7.07
N ILE A 42 -1.35 18.40 -7.26
CA ILE A 42 -2.37 17.40 -6.92
C ILE A 42 -2.17 16.05 -7.65
N HIS A 43 -1.53 16.05 -8.82
CA HIS A 43 -1.27 14.81 -9.56
C HIS A 43 -0.19 13.92 -8.89
N TRP A 44 0.61 14.45 -7.96
CA TRP A 44 1.54 13.65 -7.13
C TRP A 44 0.82 12.79 -6.08
N MET A 45 -0.48 13.02 -5.90
CA MET A 45 -1.35 12.11 -5.18
C MET A 45 -1.49 10.78 -5.96
N ASN A 46 -1.55 10.83 -7.30
CA ASN A 46 -1.82 9.66 -8.14
C ASN A 46 -0.61 8.69 -8.19
N PRO A 47 -0.73 7.44 -7.69
CA PRO A 47 0.37 6.47 -7.70
C PRO A 47 0.69 5.91 -9.09
N ALA A 48 -0.13 6.20 -10.12
CA ALA A 48 0.16 5.86 -11.51
C ALA A 48 1.11 6.87 -12.18
N VAL A 49 1.34 8.04 -11.57
CA VAL A 49 2.40 8.95 -12.00
C VAL A 49 3.68 8.40 -11.40
N ASP A 50 4.49 7.77 -12.26
CA ASP A 50 5.81 7.23 -11.93
C ASP A 50 6.72 8.38 -11.49
N VAL A 51 6.66 8.70 -10.20
CA VAL A 51 7.66 9.52 -9.55
C VAL A 51 8.68 8.55 -9.02
N ASP A 52 9.81 8.47 -9.71
CA ASP A 52 11.07 7.97 -9.17
C ASP A 52 11.11 8.39 -7.71
N TRP A 53 11.23 7.40 -6.82
CA TRP A 53 11.15 7.47 -5.36
C TRP A 53 12.25 8.33 -4.73
N HIS A 54 12.81 9.23 -5.53
CA HIS A 54 13.97 10.07 -5.40
C HIS A 54 13.56 11.43 -4.88
N PHE A 55 14.28 11.87 -3.85
CA PHE A 55 14.21 13.22 -3.35
C PHE A 55 15.01 14.13 -4.29
N ASP A 56 14.43 14.38 -5.46
CA ASP A 56 15.00 15.19 -6.52
C ASP A 56 14.95 16.70 -6.19
N ASP A 57 15.64 17.50 -7.00
CA ASP A 57 15.71 18.97 -6.83
C ASP A 57 14.32 19.63 -6.87
N SER A 58 13.35 19.03 -7.56
CA SER A 58 11.99 19.54 -7.64
C SER A 58 11.24 19.34 -6.33
N LEU A 59 11.41 18.18 -5.69
CA LEU A 59 10.89 17.92 -4.35
C LEU A 59 11.60 18.77 -3.31
N LEU A 60 12.92 18.98 -3.42
CA LEU A 60 13.68 19.86 -2.54
C LEU A 60 13.18 21.30 -2.58
N ALA A 61 12.89 21.82 -3.77
CA ALA A 61 12.31 23.16 -3.90
C ALA A 61 10.96 23.28 -3.14
N LEU A 62 10.10 22.27 -3.24
CA LEU A 62 8.80 22.26 -2.55
C LEU A 62 8.93 22.07 -1.04
N VAL A 63 9.89 21.27 -0.58
CA VAL A 63 10.20 21.13 0.85
C VAL A 63 10.69 22.43 1.43
N ASN A 64 11.63 23.11 0.77
CA ASN A 64 12.14 24.41 1.18
C ASN A 64 11.03 25.47 1.21
N GLU A 65 10.16 25.49 0.18
CA GLU A 65 9.01 26.37 0.15
C GLU A 65 8.03 26.08 1.30
N PHE A 66 7.76 24.79 1.57
CA PHE A 66 6.92 24.39 2.69
C PHE A 66 7.54 24.82 4.02
N GLN A 67 8.81 24.51 4.28
CA GLN A 67 9.53 24.89 5.50
C GLN A 67 9.47 26.41 5.71
N ARG A 68 9.81 27.19 4.68
CA ARG A 68 9.71 28.65 4.70
C ARG A 68 8.30 29.13 5.02
N SER A 69 7.29 28.58 4.36
CA SER A 69 5.89 28.97 4.56
C SER A 69 5.37 28.67 5.97
N LYS A 70 6.01 27.75 6.69
CA LYS A 70 5.66 27.35 8.06
C LYS A 70 6.64 27.85 9.12
N ASN A 71 7.54 28.77 8.75
CA ASN A 71 8.58 29.32 9.63
C ASN A 71 9.50 28.24 10.25
N LEU A 72 9.80 27.20 9.48
CA LEU A 72 10.83 26.21 9.81
C LEU A 72 12.16 26.59 9.13
N PRO A 73 13.32 26.17 9.67
CA PRO A 73 14.59 26.29 8.96
C PRO A 73 14.51 25.59 7.60
N GLU A 74 14.93 26.27 6.53
CA GLU A 74 15.11 25.64 5.23
C GLU A 74 16.31 24.69 5.30
N SER A 75 16.12 23.45 4.87
CA SER A 75 17.17 22.45 4.85
C SER A 75 16.96 21.47 3.71
N ASP A 76 18.02 20.75 3.35
CA ASP A 76 17.94 19.61 2.44
C ASP A 76 17.36 18.36 3.10
N THR A 77 16.68 18.51 4.23
CA THR A 77 16.22 17.42 5.09
C THR A 77 14.77 17.63 5.53
N VAL A 78 14.04 16.53 5.69
CA VAL A 78 12.75 16.52 6.38
C VAL A 78 12.95 15.81 7.71
N ASP A 79 13.19 16.62 8.73
CA ASP A 79 13.35 16.20 10.12
C ASP A 79 11.99 16.06 10.84
N ASP A 80 12.02 15.64 12.10
CA ASP A 80 10.82 15.45 12.93
C ASP A 80 9.94 16.69 13.02
N ALA A 81 10.54 17.89 13.06
CA ALA A 81 9.81 19.14 13.16
C ALA A 81 9.06 19.44 11.85
N CYS A 82 9.72 19.20 10.71
CA CYS A 82 9.12 19.33 9.39
C CYS A 82 7.98 18.32 9.20
N TRP A 83 8.20 17.04 9.52
CA TRP A 83 7.17 16.00 9.45
C TRP A 83 5.94 16.34 10.29
N LYS A 84 6.14 16.80 11.54
CA LYS A 84 5.04 17.20 12.42
C LYS A 84 4.18 18.28 11.78
N LYS A 85 4.85 19.28 11.20
CA LYS A 85 4.18 20.42 10.60
C LYS A 85 3.41 20.03 9.34
N ILE A 86 3.96 19.15 8.51
CA ILE A 86 3.26 18.59 7.35
C ILE A 86 1.98 17.86 7.81
N ALA A 87 2.06 17.02 8.85
CA ALA A 87 0.90 16.30 9.38
C ALA A 87 -0.19 17.26 9.92
N GLU A 88 0.19 18.28 10.69
CA GLU A 88 -0.74 19.32 11.20
C GLU A 88 -1.47 20.06 10.06
N VAL A 89 -0.77 20.35 8.96
CA VAL A 89 -1.37 21.03 7.80
C VAL A 89 -2.32 20.09 7.04
N CYS A 90 -1.96 18.82 6.85
CA CYS A 90 -2.85 17.84 6.25
C CYS A 90 -4.16 17.66 7.03
N GLU A 91 -4.14 17.78 8.37
CA GLU A 91 -5.35 17.70 9.20
C GLU A 91 -6.27 18.91 9.07
N THR A 92 -5.74 20.06 8.63
CA THR A 92 -6.45 21.34 8.62
C THR A 92 -6.72 21.89 7.22
N ALA A 93 -6.14 21.27 6.18
CA ALA A 93 -6.33 21.66 4.79
C ALA A 93 -7.74 21.25 4.27
N PRO A 94 -8.53 22.19 3.72
CA PRO A 94 -9.73 21.84 2.97
C PRO A 94 -9.31 21.16 1.66
N VAL A 95 -9.71 19.89 1.50
CA VAL A 95 -9.43 19.07 0.31
C VAL A 95 -9.87 19.82 -0.95
N GLY A 96 -8.96 20.01 -1.91
CA GLY A 96 -9.23 20.70 -3.17
C GLY A 96 -10.41 20.11 -3.94
N ASN A 97 -11.14 20.97 -4.66
CA ASN A 97 -12.46 20.80 -5.30
C ASN A 97 -12.59 19.68 -6.37
N GLY A 98 -12.16 18.45 -6.09
CA GLY A 98 -12.74 17.27 -6.71
C GLY A 98 -13.91 16.84 -5.85
N GLU A 99 -15.15 17.09 -6.31
CA GLU A 99 -16.38 16.65 -5.63
C GLU A 99 -16.18 15.23 -5.03
N PRO A 100 -16.31 15.06 -3.70
CA PRO A 100 -16.24 13.75 -3.09
C PRO A 100 -17.32 12.87 -3.71
N LEU A 101 -16.94 11.68 -4.20
CA LEU A 101 -17.92 10.64 -4.46
C LEU A 101 -18.76 10.49 -3.18
N PRO A 102 -20.11 10.47 -3.26
CA PRO A 102 -20.95 10.48 -2.08
C PRO A 102 -20.57 9.31 -1.17
N ALA A 103 -20.14 9.64 0.05
CA ALA A 103 -19.64 8.67 1.02
C ALA A 103 -20.78 7.77 1.52
N ALA A 104 -20.97 6.62 0.88
CA ALA A 104 -21.81 5.56 1.42
C ALA A 104 -20.99 4.68 2.37
N GLY A 105 -21.17 4.89 3.68
CA GLY A 105 -20.68 4.03 4.76
C GLY A 105 -19.35 4.43 5.43
N PRO A 106 -18.95 3.74 6.51
CA PRO A 106 -17.69 3.92 7.22
C PRO A 106 -16.46 3.90 6.29
N ALA A 107 -15.40 4.65 6.64
CA ALA A 107 -14.18 4.75 5.82
C ALA A 107 -13.54 3.38 5.50
N ARG A 108 -13.53 2.47 6.48
CA ARG A 108 -13.06 1.09 6.29
C ARG A 108 -13.83 0.36 5.19
N ASP A 109 -15.15 0.48 5.17
CA ASP A 109 -15.99 -0.21 4.18
C ASP A 109 -15.77 0.34 2.77
N ARG A 110 -15.47 1.65 2.66
CA ARG A 110 -15.10 2.26 1.38
C ARG A 110 -13.73 1.79 0.89
N VAL A 111 -12.73 1.73 1.78
CA VAL A 111 -11.39 1.20 1.44
C VAL A 111 -11.49 -0.27 1.04
N ALA A 112 -12.20 -1.09 1.82
CA ALA A 112 -12.38 -2.51 1.50
C ALA A 112 -13.05 -2.71 0.13
N ARG A 113 -14.10 -1.94 -0.17
CA ARG A 113 -14.73 -1.94 -1.49
C ARG A 113 -13.74 -1.54 -2.59
N ARG A 114 -12.93 -0.52 -2.34
CA ARG A 114 -11.94 -0.03 -3.30
C ARG A 114 -10.83 -1.06 -3.58
N ILE A 115 -10.36 -1.76 -2.54
CA ILE A 115 -9.40 -2.87 -2.66
C ILE A 115 -9.94 -3.91 -3.63
N VAL A 116 -11.20 -4.32 -3.47
CA VAL A 116 -11.87 -5.30 -4.33
C VAL A 116 -11.97 -4.81 -5.77
N GLU A 117 -12.43 -3.58 -5.98
CA GLU A 117 -12.59 -2.97 -7.31
C GLU A 117 -11.24 -2.93 -8.07
N ILE A 118 -10.17 -2.48 -7.41
CA ILE A 118 -8.83 -2.41 -8.02
C ILE A 118 -8.33 -3.80 -8.39
N ALA A 119 -8.45 -4.77 -7.48
CA ALA A 119 -7.99 -6.13 -7.73
C ALA A 119 -8.73 -6.76 -8.93
N GLN A 120 -10.05 -6.70 -8.95
CA GLN A 120 -10.86 -7.19 -10.07
C GLN A 120 -10.52 -6.47 -11.38
N ALA A 121 -10.28 -5.16 -11.34
CA ALA A 121 -9.90 -4.40 -12.52
C ALA A 121 -8.47 -4.71 -13.00
N ALA A 122 -7.58 -5.18 -12.13
CA ALA A 122 -6.25 -5.67 -12.51
C ALA A 122 -6.33 -7.05 -13.21
N GLU A 123 -7.19 -7.94 -12.70
CA GLU A 123 -7.49 -9.24 -13.31
C GLU A 123 -8.15 -9.09 -14.69
N ALA A 124 -9.19 -8.26 -14.80
CA ALA A 124 -9.90 -8.02 -16.06
C ALA A 124 -9.02 -7.37 -17.15
N ARG A 125 -8.00 -6.59 -16.75
CA ARG A 125 -7.00 -6.05 -17.68
C ARG A 125 -6.00 -7.09 -18.16
N GLY A 126 -5.97 -8.27 -17.54
CA GLY A 126 -5.04 -9.33 -17.88
C GLY A 126 -3.59 -8.93 -17.65
N ILE A 127 -3.25 -8.35 -16.50
CA ILE A 127 -1.84 -8.08 -16.17
C ILE A 127 -1.05 -9.39 -16.23
N ARG A 128 0.03 -9.41 -17.02
CA ARG A 128 0.93 -10.56 -17.21
C ARG A 128 2.38 -10.16 -16.99
N GLU A 129 3.18 -11.14 -16.62
CA GLU A 129 4.63 -11.03 -16.75
C GLU A 129 5.11 -11.27 -18.19
N HIS A 130 6.29 -10.77 -18.52
CA HIS A 130 6.97 -11.02 -19.79
C HIS A 130 8.23 -11.85 -19.51
N GLY A 131 8.19 -13.15 -19.78
CA GLY A 131 9.21 -14.08 -19.25
C GLY A 131 8.96 -14.36 -17.77
N SER A 132 9.99 -14.75 -17.01
CA SER A 132 9.82 -15.06 -15.57
C SER A 132 10.01 -13.82 -14.70
N ASN A 133 9.00 -13.49 -13.89
CA ASN A 133 9.00 -12.41 -12.89
C ASN A 133 9.46 -11.05 -13.47
N SER A 134 8.98 -10.73 -14.67
CA SER A 134 9.54 -9.68 -15.52
C SER A 134 8.45 -8.93 -16.28
N GLY A 135 8.78 -7.80 -16.90
CA GLY A 135 7.84 -6.93 -17.60
C GLY A 135 7.67 -5.57 -16.94
N ALA A 136 7.18 -4.58 -17.68
CA ALA A 136 7.11 -3.19 -17.21
C ALA A 136 6.22 -3.06 -15.96
N THR A 137 5.02 -3.64 -15.99
CA THR A 137 4.08 -3.61 -14.86
C THR A 137 4.62 -4.39 -13.65
N VAL A 138 5.22 -5.57 -13.85
CA VAL A 138 5.81 -6.36 -12.77
C VAL A 138 6.98 -5.62 -12.11
N ARG A 139 7.88 -5.04 -12.89
CA ARG A 139 8.98 -4.22 -12.37
C ARG A 139 8.48 -3.00 -11.59
N MET A 140 7.41 -2.35 -12.05
CA MET A 140 6.78 -1.25 -11.32
C MET A 140 6.24 -1.70 -9.95
N LEU A 141 5.55 -2.84 -9.90
CA LEU A 141 5.05 -3.41 -8.64
C LEU A 141 6.18 -3.78 -7.69
N LEU A 142 7.23 -4.45 -8.19
CA LEU A 142 8.40 -4.81 -7.39
C LEU A 142 9.12 -3.59 -6.84
N ARG A 143 9.35 -2.56 -7.67
CA ARG A 143 9.95 -1.29 -7.23
C ARG A 143 9.09 -0.58 -6.20
N HIS A 144 7.77 -0.60 -6.37
CA HIS A 144 6.84 -0.06 -5.38
C HIS A 144 6.97 -0.76 -4.01
N ALA A 145 7.28 -2.05 -4.01
CA ALA A 145 7.56 -2.84 -2.80
C ALA A 145 9.02 -2.74 -2.29
N GLY A 146 9.88 -1.95 -2.94
CA GLY A 146 11.29 -1.81 -2.57
C GLY A 146 12.19 -2.95 -3.07
N LEU A 147 11.84 -3.58 -4.18
CA LEU A 147 12.65 -4.58 -4.87
C LEU A 147 13.08 -4.09 -6.26
N ASP A 148 14.33 -4.38 -6.63
CA ASP A 148 14.83 -4.17 -7.98
C ASP A 148 15.38 -5.50 -8.51
N GLY A 149 14.82 -6.00 -9.61
CA GLY A 149 15.13 -7.31 -10.16
C GLY A 149 13.89 -8.14 -10.49
N ALA A 150 14.10 -9.44 -10.67
CA ALA A 150 13.05 -10.42 -10.97
C ALA A 150 12.78 -11.27 -9.72
N PHE A 151 11.66 -11.01 -9.06
CA PHE A 151 11.24 -11.69 -7.83
C PHE A 151 9.76 -12.06 -7.91
N ALA A 152 9.37 -13.07 -7.13
CA ALA A 152 7.97 -13.35 -6.90
C ALA A 152 7.23 -12.09 -6.43
N TRP A 153 6.11 -11.77 -7.10
CA TRP A 153 5.48 -10.44 -7.01
C TRP A 153 4.04 -10.48 -6.45
N CYS A 154 3.61 -11.59 -5.86
CA CYS A 154 2.28 -11.73 -5.25
C CYS A 154 2.04 -10.70 -4.13
N MET A 155 3.00 -10.56 -3.21
CA MET A 155 2.91 -9.59 -2.10
C MET A 155 3.05 -8.15 -2.60
N ALA A 156 3.94 -7.91 -3.57
CA ALA A 156 4.09 -6.60 -4.18
C ALA A 156 2.80 -6.14 -4.87
N PHE A 157 2.11 -7.05 -5.56
CA PHE A 157 0.80 -6.82 -6.14
C PHE A 157 -0.27 -6.54 -5.07
N ALA A 158 -0.42 -7.42 -4.07
CA ALA A 158 -1.40 -7.24 -3.01
C ALA A 158 -1.21 -5.90 -2.28
N TRP A 159 0.05 -5.53 -2.00
CA TRP A 159 0.36 -4.23 -1.40
C TRP A 159 0.01 -3.05 -2.30
N ALA A 160 0.31 -3.12 -3.61
CA ALA A 160 -0.02 -2.05 -4.55
C ALA A 160 -1.53 -1.80 -4.63
N VAL A 161 -2.34 -2.87 -4.59
CA VAL A 161 -3.80 -2.77 -4.55
C VAL A 161 -4.25 -2.02 -3.28
N VAL A 162 -3.72 -2.41 -2.12
CA VAL A 162 -4.05 -1.79 -0.84
C VAL A 162 -3.61 -0.33 -0.79
N ASP A 163 -2.36 -0.01 -1.16
CA ASP A 163 -1.83 1.36 -1.17
C ASP A 163 -2.65 2.27 -2.10
N LEU A 164 -3.02 1.78 -3.29
CA LEU A 164 -3.88 2.54 -4.22
C LEU A 164 -5.30 2.72 -3.67
N ALA A 165 -5.87 1.72 -3.00
CA ALA A 165 -7.21 1.81 -2.43
C ALA A 165 -7.31 2.86 -1.34
N TYR A 166 -6.38 2.79 -0.37
CA TYR A 166 -6.25 3.77 0.68
C TYR A 166 -6.06 5.18 0.11
N PHE A 167 -5.20 5.31 -0.89
CA PHE A 167 -4.97 6.57 -1.58
C PHE A 167 -6.25 7.14 -2.22
N LEU A 168 -7.00 6.36 -3.00
CA LEU A 168 -8.22 6.83 -3.68
C LEU A 168 -9.34 7.21 -2.71
N GLU A 169 -9.38 6.58 -1.55
CA GLU A 169 -10.33 6.91 -0.48
C GLU A 169 -9.82 7.99 0.47
N GLN A 170 -8.69 8.62 0.13
CA GLN A 170 -8.03 9.67 0.93
C GLN A 170 -7.78 9.22 2.38
N GLN A 171 -7.43 7.94 2.53
CA GLN A 171 -7.08 7.32 3.80
C GLN A 171 -5.58 7.01 3.82
N MET A 172 -5.02 6.94 5.02
CA MET A 172 -3.64 6.50 5.21
C MET A 172 -3.59 4.96 5.30
N PRO A 173 -2.77 4.29 4.48
CA PRO A 173 -2.61 2.85 4.58
C PRO A 173 -1.84 2.48 5.86
N PRO A 174 -1.92 1.21 6.32
CA PRO A 174 -1.06 0.72 7.37
C PRO A 174 0.43 0.92 7.05
N VAL A 175 1.24 1.23 8.06
CA VAL A 175 2.68 1.42 7.87
C VAL A 175 3.35 0.04 7.77
N LEU A 176 3.70 -0.34 6.54
CA LEU A 176 4.53 -1.50 6.25
C LEU A 176 5.93 -1.06 5.83
N GLU A 177 6.97 -1.70 6.36
CA GLU A 177 8.34 -1.54 5.85
C GLU A 177 8.52 -2.38 4.57
N PRO A 178 9.57 -2.12 3.76
CA PRO A 178 9.84 -2.89 2.54
C PRO A 178 9.83 -4.41 2.76
N VAL A 179 10.28 -4.88 3.93
CA VAL A 179 10.32 -6.32 4.24
C VAL A 179 8.94 -6.95 4.34
N GLN A 180 7.89 -6.23 4.76
CA GLN A 180 6.50 -6.73 4.77
C GLN A 180 5.84 -6.60 3.40
N LYS A 181 6.17 -5.55 2.63
CA LYS A 181 5.62 -5.32 1.27
C LYS A 181 6.03 -6.38 0.25
N ARG A 182 7.05 -7.19 0.57
CA ARG A 182 7.63 -8.19 -0.33
C ARG A 182 7.62 -9.63 0.20
N SER A 183 7.12 -9.85 1.41
CA SER A 183 7.12 -11.19 2.03
C SER A 183 5.84 -11.47 2.80
N CYS A 184 5.20 -12.60 2.46
CA CYS A 184 4.00 -13.10 3.12
C CYS A 184 4.24 -13.39 4.61
N SER A 185 5.40 -13.96 4.98
CA SER A 185 5.71 -14.28 6.37
C SER A 185 5.97 -13.02 7.20
N ASN A 186 6.61 -12.00 6.62
CA ASN A 186 6.79 -10.71 7.29
C ASN A 186 5.46 -9.94 7.42
N LEU A 187 4.57 -9.99 6.42
CA LEU A 187 3.22 -9.44 6.54
C LEU A 187 2.48 -10.08 7.71
N VAL A 188 2.52 -11.41 7.84
CA VAL A 188 1.83 -12.11 8.93
C VAL A 188 2.46 -11.78 10.29
N ALA A 189 3.78 -11.68 10.38
CA ALA A 189 4.47 -11.25 11.60
C ALA A 189 4.02 -9.84 12.03
N TRP A 190 3.95 -8.91 11.08
CA TRP A 190 3.40 -7.58 11.30
C TRP A 190 1.93 -7.64 11.73
N ALA A 191 1.08 -8.41 11.03
CA ALA A 191 -0.34 -8.50 11.34
C ALA A 191 -0.60 -9.05 12.74
N ARG A 192 0.24 -9.96 13.25
CA ARG A 192 0.20 -10.43 14.64
C ARG A 192 0.49 -9.32 15.63
N LEU A 193 1.57 -8.56 15.39
CA LEU A 193 1.99 -7.47 16.25
C LEU A 193 0.94 -6.34 16.31
N HIS A 194 0.24 -6.12 15.20
CA HIS A 194 -0.74 -5.05 15.05
C HIS A 194 -2.20 -5.51 15.20
N HIS A 195 -2.44 -6.72 15.73
CA HIS A 195 -3.79 -7.28 15.93
C HIS A 195 -4.68 -7.22 14.67
N SER A 196 -4.05 -7.38 13.50
CA SER A 196 -4.68 -7.30 12.18
C SER A 196 -4.99 -8.68 11.59
N LEU A 197 -4.76 -9.76 12.34
CA LEU A 197 -5.25 -11.08 11.97
C LEU A 197 -6.73 -11.23 12.30
N VAL A 198 -7.48 -11.80 11.36
CA VAL A 198 -8.84 -12.25 11.65
C VAL A 198 -8.75 -13.58 12.39
N GLU A 199 -9.31 -13.65 13.61
CA GLU A 199 -9.18 -14.81 14.51
C GLU A 199 -9.62 -16.12 13.86
N ASN A 200 -10.77 -16.10 13.17
CA ASN A 200 -11.29 -17.23 12.42
C ASN A 200 -11.34 -16.85 10.93
N PRO A 201 -10.63 -17.55 10.03
CA PRO A 201 -10.67 -17.31 8.58
C PRO A 201 -12.08 -17.31 7.98
N LEU A 202 -13.04 -18.01 8.57
CA LEU A 202 -14.45 -17.99 8.13
C LEU A 202 -15.12 -16.61 8.34
N HIS A 203 -14.52 -15.71 9.13
CA HIS A 203 -14.93 -14.32 9.29
C HIS A 203 -14.23 -13.36 8.34
N ALA A 204 -13.55 -13.89 7.31
CA ALA A 204 -13.01 -13.10 6.21
C ALA A 204 -14.11 -12.28 5.53
N GLN A 205 -13.71 -11.14 4.98
CA GLN A 205 -14.56 -10.22 4.26
C GLN A 205 -13.87 -9.79 2.95
N PRO A 206 -14.64 -9.39 1.93
CA PRO A 206 -14.08 -8.73 0.76
C PRO A 206 -13.22 -7.52 1.18
N GLY A 207 -12.03 -7.39 0.61
CA GLY A 207 -11.02 -6.40 0.97
C GLY A 207 -9.94 -6.91 1.93
N ASP A 208 -10.16 -8.03 2.63
CA ASP A 208 -9.11 -8.69 3.40
C ASP A 208 -8.08 -9.38 2.49
N LEU A 209 -6.91 -9.71 3.04
CA LEU A 209 -5.89 -10.53 2.37
C LEU A 209 -5.94 -11.97 2.88
N TRP A 210 -6.05 -12.92 1.95
CA TRP A 210 -5.85 -14.34 2.20
C TRP A 210 -4.36 -14.67 2.06
N VAL A 211 -3.75 -15.26 3.09
CA VAL A 211 -2.31 -15.61 3.07
C VAL A 211 -2.14 -17.12 3.25
N GLU A 212 -1.53 -17.77 2.26
CA GLU A 212 -1.32 -19.21 2.22
C GLU A 212 -0.18 -19.64 3.15
N ARG A 213 -0.45 -20.68 3.95
CA ARG A 213 0.58 -21.36 4.74
C ARG A 213 1.40 -22.30 3.85
N GLY A 214 2.68 -22.41 4.17
CA GLY A 214 3.61 -23.31 3.49
C GLY A 214 4.92 -22.62 3.11
N GLY A 215 5.78 -23.36 2.43
CA GLY A 215 7.16 -22.93 2.16
C GLY A 215 8.04 -22.89 3.41
N GLU A 216 9.31 -22.57 3.22
CA GLU A 216 10.34 -22.64 4.28
C GLU A 216 10.10 -21.63 5.42
N THR A 217 9.46 -20.50 5.12
CA THR A 217 9.17 -19.44 6.12
C THR A 217 7.75 -19.53 6.70
N GLY A 218 7.02 -20.59 6.38
CA GLY A 218 5.67 -20.87 6.89
C GLY A 218 4.53 -20.17 6.15
N PHE A 219 4.81 -19.17 5.32
CA PHE A 219 3.85 -18.53 4.42
C PHE A 219 4.46 -18.27 3.05
N LYS A 220 3.73 -18.60 1.97
CA LYS A 220 4.28 -18.61 0.61
C LYS A 220 3.51 -17.79 -0.42
N HIS A 221 2.22 -17.53 -0.22
CA HIS A 221 1.39 -16.82 -1.20
C HIS A 221 0.37 -15.90 -0.55
N VAL A 222 -0.12 -14.90 -1.28
CA VAL A 222 -1.13 -13.94 -0.80
C VAL A 222 -2.06 -13.52 -1.94
N GLY A 223 -3.34 -13.36 -1.60
CA GLY A 223 -4.40 -12.91 -2.50
C GLY A 223 -5.33 -11.90 -1.84
N VAL A 224 -5.92 -11.03 -2.65
CA VAL A 224 -6.97 -10.09 -2.22
C VAL A 224 -8.31 -10.83 -2.25
N ILE A 225 -9.01 -10.90 -1.13
CA ILE A 225 -10.35 -11.50 -1.07
C ILE A 225 -11.35 -10.55 -1.73
N THR A 226 -12.03 -11.02 -2.78
CA THR A 226 -13.06 -10.27 -3.50
C THR A 226 -14.48 -10.75 -3.20
N GLY A 227 -14.61 -11.91 -2.56
CA GLY A 227 -15.89 -12.52 -2.21
C GLY A 227 -15.71 -13.64 -1.21
N VAL A 228 -16.74 -13.93 -0.42
CA VAL A 228 -16.75 -15.06 0.53
C VAL A 228 -18.05 -15.81 0.37
N SER A 229 -17.96 -17.14 0.27
CA SER A 229 -19.10 -18.05 0.15
C SER A 229 -18.85 -19.31 0.97
N GLY A 230 -19.50 -19.42 2.13
CA GLY A 230 -19.29 -20.52 3.06
C GLY A 230 -17.85 -20.58 3.55
N ASN A 231 -17.17 -21.71 3.33
CA ASN A 231 -15.78 -21.94 3.72
C ASN A 231 -14.77 -21.63 2.61
N ARG A 232 -15.16 -20.84 1.60
CA ARG A 232 -14.29 -20.46 0.49
C ARG A 232 -14.29 -18.96 0.26
N ALA A 233 -13.13 -18.43 -0.09
CA ALA A 233 -12.96 -17.08 -0.60
C ALA A 233 -12.77 -17.11 -2.12
N SER A 234 -13.40 -16.16 -2.81
CA SER A 234 -12.93 -15.73 -4.12
C SER A 234 -11.79 -14.74 -3.91
N THR A 235 -10.66 -14.98 -4.57
CA THR A 235 -9.45 -14.15 -4.45
C THR A 235 -9.01 -13.66 -5.82
N VAL A 236 -8.33 -12.52 -5.84
CA VAL A 236 -7.50 -12.08 -6.97
C VAL A 236 -6.06 -12.01 -6.51
N GLU A 237 -5.19 -12.69 -7.24
CA GLU A 237 -3.81 -12.99 -6.86
C GLU A 237 -2.87 -12.58 -7.99
N GLY A 238 -1.75 -11.94 -7.66
CA GLY A 238 -0.67 -11.69 -8.59
C GLY A 238 0.38 -12.80 -8.51
N ASN A 239 1.24 -12.90 -9.53
CA ASN A 239 2.23 -13.96 -9.63
C ASN A 239 1.61 -15.36 -9.44
N THR A 240 0.57 -15.65 -10.21
CA THR A 240 -0.08 -16.97 -10.27
C THR A 240 -0.45 -17.29 -11.72
N ASN A 241 -1.04 -18.46 -11.95
CA ASN A 241 -1.54 -18.90 -13.25
C ASN A 241 -2.94 -19.50 -13.09
N HIS A 242 -3.61 -19.87 -14.18
CA HIS A 242 -4.96 -20.47 -14.12
C HIS A 242 -5.10 -21.70 -13.19
N ARG A 243 -4.00 -22.39 -12.89
CA ARG A 243 -3.96 -23.57 -12.00
C ARG A 243 -3.54 -23.25 -10.56
N GLY A 244 -3.17 -22.00 -10.26
CA GLY A 244 -2.79 -21.55 -8.92
C GLY A 244 -1.37 -21.93 -8.50
N SER A 245 -0.45 -22.11 -9.45
CA SER A 245 0.95 -22.53 -9.17
C SER A 245 1.90 -21.36 -8.90
N ASP A 246 2.98 -21.64 -8.17
CA ASP A 246 3.97 -20.66 -7.66
C ASP A 246 4.86 -19.99 -8.74
N GLU A 247 4.79 -20.44 -10.00
CA GLU A 247 5.43 -19.82 -11.17
C GLU A 247 4.35 -19.02 -11.93
N GLY A 248 4.34 -17.71 -11.71
CA GLY A 248 3.15 -16.91 -11.90
C GLY A 248 3.09 -16.10 -13.18
N GLU A 249 2.35 -16.60 -14.16
CA GLU A 249 2.07 -15.95 -15.45
C GLU A 249 1.45 -14.53 -15.34
N GLY A 250 0.73 -14.22 -14.25
CA GLY A 250 -0.02 -12.98 -14.16
C GLY A 250 -0.94 -12.82 -12.96
N VAL A 251 -1.92 -11.92 -13.12
CA VAL A 251 -3.02 -11.73 -12.18
C VAL A 251 -4.21 -12.58 -12.58
N TYR A 252 -4.72 -13.40 -11.65
CA TYR A 252 -5.86 -14.30 -11.88
C TYR A 252 -6.78 -14.38 -10.67
N ALA A 253 -8.03 -14.75 -10.93
CA ALA A 253 -9.01 -15.08 -9.91
C ALA A 253 -8.92 -16.56 -9.50
N HIS A 254 -9.01 -16.83 -8.19
CA HIS A 254 -9.03 -18.16 -7.62
C HIS A 254 -10.16 -18.35 -6.60
N ALA A 255 -10.46 -19.62 -6.32
CA ALA A 255 -11.29 -19.99 -5.19
C ALA A 255 -10.40 -20.68 -4.15
N ARG A 256 -10.16 -20.01 -3.02
CA ARG A 256 -9.28 -20.50 -1.95
C ARG A 256 -10.09 -20.96 -0.73
N PRO A 257 -9.66 -22.03 -0.04
CA PRO A 257 -10.29 -22.46 1.21
C PRO A 257 -9.99 -21.47 2.35
N LEU A 258 -10.99 -21.26 3.22
CA LEU A 258 -10.87 -20.52 4.48
C LEU A 258 -10.72 -21.52 5.63
N ASP A 259 -9.55 -22.16 5.68
CA ASP A 259 -9.17 -23.19 6.66
C ASP A 259 -7.92 -22.72 7.42
N GLU A 260 -7.96 -22.78 8.76
CA GLU A 260 -6.87 -22.33 9.63
C GLU A 260 -5.55 -23.10 9.42
N SER A 261 -5.63 -24.35 8.98
CA SER A 261 -4.46 -25.17 8.64
C SER A 261 -3.81 -24.77 7.32
N GLN A 262 -4.56 -24.09 6.44
CA GLN A 262 -4.12 -23.74 5.09
C GLN A 262 -3.84 -22.24 4.92
N CYS A 263 -4.47 -21.38 5.72
CA CYS A 263 -4.32 -19.95 5.58
C CYS A 263 -4.39 -19.19 6.91
N VAL A 264 -4.01 -17.93 6.84
CA VAL A 264 -4.45 -16.88 7.76
C VAL A 264 -5.09 -15.75 6.94
N VAL A 265 -5.92 -14.95 7.60
CA VAL A 265 -6.56 -13.79 6.97
C VAL A 265 -6.05 -12.53 7.66
N VAL A 266 -5.54 -11.59 6.86
CA VAL A 266 -5.03 -10.29 7.31
C VAL A 266 -6.01 -9.20 6.89
N ARG A 267 -6.41 -8.36 7.82
CA ARG A 267 -7.31 -7.24 7.61
C ARG A 267 -6.56 -5.94 7.82
N LEU A 268 -6.34 -5.22 6.72
CA LEU A 268 -5.57 -3.98 6.65
C LEU A 268 -6.47 -2.75 6.72
#